data_AF-A0A0J7JW90-F1
#
_entry.id   AF-A0A0J7JW90-F1
#
_cell.length_a   1.000
_cell.length_b   1.000
_cell.length_c   1.000
_cell.angle_alpha   90.00
_cell.angle_beta   90.00
_cell.angle_gamma   90.00
#
_symmetry.space_group_name_H-M   'P 1'
#
loop_
_entity.id
_entity.type
_entity.pdbx_description
1 polymer ?
#
loop_
_entity_poly.entity_id
_entity_poly.type
_entity_poly.pdbx_seq_one_letter_code
_entity_poly.pdbx_strand_id
1 'polypeptide(L)'
;MLLQYKMYDLKFDTMYYFRVQAHNEVGAGLYTKFINVSITNENPVPLLLFCTSHDVRILDIDLQIDFELNYGPYKSIAYSALEHKFYGITYYTAELMTWEFNTSAFSTKPNFVKIVDVDIAATELCIDWVARNLYWVDYRKIMKLDLISLQMGIVKYDTIRKTNGNLFSFNVLPSKGYI
;
A
#
# COMPACT_ATOMS: atom_id res chain seq x y z
N MET A 1 -26.27 -2.81 -0.95
CA MET A 1 -25.76 -2.08 -2.14
C MET A 1 -25.29 -0.72 -1.68
N LEU A 2 -24.02 -0.37 -1.87
CA LEU A 2 -23.47 0.93 -1.46
C LEU A 2 -23.69 1.91 -2.62
N LEU A 3 -24.48 2.97 -2.42
CA LEU A 3 -24.69 4.00 -3.44
C LEU A 3 -23.54 5.01 -3.33
N GLN A 4 -22.72 5.12 -4.38
CA GLN A 4 -21.61 6.08 -4.45
C GLN A 4 -21.84 7.08 -5.58
N TYR A 5 -21.54 8.35 -5.33
CA TYR A 5 -21.47 9.41 -6.35
C TYR A 5 -20.04 9.95 -6.39
N LYS A 6 -19.45 10.03 -7.59
CA LYS A 6 -18.11 10.56 -7.82
C LYS A 6 -18.20 11.71 -8.81
N MET A 7 -17.53 12.82 -8.48
CA MET A 7 -17.46 14.01 -9.31
C MET A 7 -16.00 14.17 -9.78
N TYR A 8 -15.84 14.45 -11.06
CA TYR A 8 -14.53 14.59 -11.72
C TYR A 8 -14.35 16.02 -12.21
N ASP A 9 -13.12 16.37 -12.60
CA ASP A 9 -12.78 17.67 -13.18
C ASP A 9 -13.16 18.88 -12.30
N LEU A 10 -12.98 18.72 -10.98
CA LEU A 10 -13.17 19.79 -10.02
C LEU A 10 -12.14 20.90 -10.25
N LYS A 11 -12.58 22.15 -10.07
CA LYS A 11 -11.70 23.31 -10.14
C LYS A 11 -10.75 23.29 -8.94
N PHE A 12 -9.46 23.44 -9.22
CA PHE A 12 -8.44 23.60 -8.19
C PHE A 12 -8.71 24.84 -7.32
N ASP A 13 -8.21 24.85 -6.08
CA ASP A 13 -8.35 25.97 -5.15
C ASP A 13 -9.82 26.40 -4.95
N THR A 14 -10.70 25.41 -4.80
CA THR A 14 -12.14 25.62 -4.62
C THR A 14 -12.67 24.75 -3.49
N MET A 15 -13.52 25.35 -2.64
CA MET A 15 -14.26 24.65 -1.60
C MET A 15 -15.56 24.10 -2.15
N TYR A 16 -15.73 22.79 -2.10
CA TYR A 16 -16.98 22.12 -2.48
C TYR A 16 -17.78 21.74 -1.25
N TYR A 17 -19.11 21.86 -1.36
CA TYR A 17 -20.05 21.51 -0.30
C TYR A 17 -21.01 20.43 -0.80
N PHE A 18 -21.08 19.33 -0.05
CA PHE A 18 -21.96 18.21 -0.35
C PHE A 18 -23.00 18.06 0.74
N ARG A 19 -24.23 17.74 0.35
CA ARG A 19 -25.28 17.24 1.23
C ARG A 19 -26.08 16.19 0.46
N VAL A 20 -26.54 15.18 1.16
CA VAL A 20 -27.28 14.05 0.57
C VAL A 20 -28.70 14.07 1.13
N GLN A 21 -29.68 13.68 0.35
CA GLN A 21 -31.04 13.39 0.85
C GLN A 21 -31.46 12.01 0.36
N ALA A 22 -32.28 11.33 1.15
CA ALA A 22 -32.94 10.09 0.70
C ALA A 22 -34.19 10.44 -0.11
N HIS A 23 -34.47 9.68 -1.17
CA HIS A 23 -35.72 9.79 -1.93
C HIS A 23 -36.35 8.41 -2.07
N ASN A 24 -37.64 8.29 -1.75
CA ASN A 24 -38.42 7.07 -1.91
C ASN A 24 -39.81 7.41 -2.50
N GLU A 25 -40.70 6.42 -2.60
CA GLU A 25 -42.04 6.60 -3.16
C GLU A 25 -42.93 7.57 -2.36
N VAL A 26 -42.61 7.81 -1.09
CA VAL A 26 -43.33 8.75 -0.21
C VAL A 26 -42.77 10.17 -0.35
N GLY A 27 -41.57 10.33 -0.92
CA GLY A 27 -40.96 11.61 -1.25
C GLY A 27 -39.49 11.72 -0.82
N ALA A 28 -39.02 12.97 -0.72
CA ALA A 28 -37.67 13.29 -0.27
C ALA A 28 -37.62 13.46 1.26
N GLY A 29 -36.65 12.81 1.90
CA GLY A 29 -36.29 13.06 3.29
C GLY A 29 -35.50 14.37 3.45
N LEU A 30 -35.11 14.66 4.69
CA LEU A 30 -34.26 15.81 4.99
C LEU A 30 -32.85 15.65 4.40
N TYR A 31 -32.24 16.78 4.04
CA TYR A 31 -30.83 16.81 3.72
C TYR A 31 -29.97 16.50 4.95
N THR A 32 -28.85 15.83 4.72
CA THR A 32 -27.76 15.76 5.69
C THR A 32 -27.18 17.15 5.96
N LYS A 33 -26.40 17.26 7.04
CA LYS A 33 -25.49 18.39 7.23
C LYS A 33 -24.53 18.49 6.05
N PHE A 34 -24.07 19.72 5.77
CA PHE A 34 -23.02 19.93 4.79
C PHE A 34 -21.73 19.25 5.22
N ILE A 35 -21.10 18.56 4.28
CA ILE A 35 -19.71 18.13 4.34
C ILE A 35 -18.97 19.00 3.33
N ASN A 36 -17.81 19.52 3.72
CA ASN A 36 -16.97 20.33 2.84
C ASN A 36 -15.68 19.60 2.50
N VAL A 37 -15.16 19.87 1.31
CA VAL A 37 -13.86 19.37 0.85
C VAL A 37 -13.15 20.51 0.16
N SER A 38 -11.90 20.75 0.56
CA SER A 38 -11.01 21.68 -0.13
C SER A 38 -10.25 20.94 -1.23
N ILE A 39 -10.16 21.54 -2.42
CA ILE A 39 -9.28 21.08 -3.51
C ILE A 39 -8.03 21.98 -3.59
N THR A 40 -7.70 22.68 -2.50
CA THR A 40 -6.44 23.45 -2.38
C THR A 40 -5.23 22.55 -2.23
N ASN A 41 -5.43 21.37 -1.65
CA ASN A 41 -4.37 20.43 -1.30
C ASN A 41 -4.72 19.08 -1.89
N GLU A 42 -3.70 18.34 -2.33
CA GLU A 42 -3.85 16.96 -2.76
C GLU A 42 -4.37 16.10 -1.61
N ASN A 43 -5.28 15.17 -1.93
CA ASN A 43 -5.87 14.29 -0.94
C ASN A 43 -6.11 12.89 -1.53
N PRO A 44 -5.34 11.86 -1.12
CA PRO A 44 -4.28 11.93 -0.11
C PRO A 44 -3.01 12.62 -0.65
N VAL A 45 -2.23 13.21 0.26
CA VAL A 45 -0.91 13.78 -0.06
C VAL A 45 0.04 12.67 -0.52
N PRO A 46 0.76 12.83 -1.64
CA PRO A 46 1.79 11.88 -2.07
C PRO A 46 2.94 11.86 -1.07
N LEU A 47 3.34 10.66 -0.67
CA LEU A 47 4.43 10.45 0.28
C LEU A 47 5.49 9.55 -0.35
N LEU A 48 6.75 9.91 -0.17
CA LEU A 48 7.88 9.11 -0.63
C LEU A 48 8.30 8.15 0.49
N LEU A 49 8.07 6.85 0.26
CA LEU A 49 8.62 5.79 1.10
C LEU A 49 10.02 5.42 0.61
N PHE A 50 11.00 5.38 1.50
CA PHE A 50 12.32 4.84 1.19
C PHE A 50 12.91 4.07 2.37
N CYS A 51 13.83 3.16 2.05
CA CYS A 51 14.51 2.31 3.02
C CYS A 51 16.02 2.48 2.86
N THR A 52 16.72 2.61 3.97
CA THR A 52 18.18 2.55 4.05
C THR A 52 18.61 1.25 4.73
N SER A 53 19.91 1.03 4.86
CA SER A 53 20.45 -0.09 5.65
C SER A 53 20.27 0.08 7.16
N HIS A 54 19.64 1.15 7.64
CA HIS A 54 19.48 1.46 9.06
C HIS A 54 18.02 1.70 9.44
N ASP A 55 17.26 2.33 8.56
CA ASP A 55 15.90 2.78 8.84
C ASP A 55 14.99 2.75 7.61
N VAL A 56 13.69 2.90 7.88
CA VAL A 56 12.66 3.18 6.88
C VAL A 56 12.12 4.57 7.18
N ARG A 57 11.93 5.37 6.14
CA ARG A 57 11.43 6.75 6.27
C ARG A 57 10.32 7.03 5.28
N ILE A 58 9.46 7.94 5.67
CA ILE A 58 8.44 8.53 4.80
C ILE A 58 8.72 10.03 4.72
N LEU A 59 8.80 10.57 3.51
CA LEU A 59 9.02 11.98 3.26
C LEU A 59 7.79 12.58 2.57
N ASP A 60 7.26 13.65 3.17
CA ASP A 60 6.42 14.61 2.47
C ASP A 60 7.35 15.60 1.77
N ILE A 61 7.39 15.53 0.43
CA ILE A 61 8.32 16.34 -0.39
C ILE A 61 7.89 17.81 -0.40
N ASP A 62 6.59 18.08 -0.35
CA ASP A 62 6.05 19.44 -0.43
C ASP A 62 6.32 20.21 0.86
N LEU A 63 6.12 19.54 2.01
CA LEU A 63 6.38 20.12 3.31
C LEU A 63 7.84 20.01 3.76
N GLN A 64 8.64 19.18 3.08
CA GLN A 64 10.01 18.81 3.46
C GLN A 64 10.09 18.27 4.90
N ILE A 65 9.10 17.46 5.28
CA ILE A 65 9.02 16.82 6.59
C ILE A 65 9.21 15.32 6.40
N ASP A 66 10.18 14.72 7.09
CA ASP A 66 10.35 13.28 7.15
C ASP A 66 9.86 12.68 8.46
N PHE A 67 9.34 11.46 8.36
CA PHE A 67 8.92 10.63 9.46
C PHE A 67 9.82 9.40 9.48
N GLU A 68 10.68 9.32 10.49
CA GLU A 68 11.43 8.10 10.74
C GLU A 68 10.47 7.05 11.30
N LEU A 69 10.36 5.94 10.59
CA LEU A 69 9.59 4.82 11.07
C LEU A 69 10.38 4.00 12.11
N ASN A 70 11.72 4.11 12.14
CA ASN A 70 12.62 3.44 13.10
C ASN A 70 12.37 1.93 13.20
N TYR A 71 12.26 1.31 12.03
CA TYR A 71 12.08 -0.14 11.87
C TYR A 71 13.39 -0.72 11.31
N GLY A 72 13.77 -1.90 11.80
CA GLY A 72 15.05 -2.54 11.50
C GLY A 72 15.31 -2.69 9.99
N PRO A 73 16.55 -2.98 9.59
CA PRO A 73 16.93 -2.87 8.18
C PRO A 73 16.19 -3.87 7.31
N TYR A 74 15.63 -3.37 6.22
CA TYR A 74 14.97 -4.17 5.17
C TYR A 74 15.77 -4.09 3.87
N LYS A 75 15.80 -5.20 3.11
CA LYS A 75 16.34 -5.23 1.74
C LYS A 75 15.43 -4.52 0.77
N SER A 76 14.13 -4.63 0.99
CA SER A 76 13.10 -4.03 0.15
C SER A 76 11.84 -3.86 0.98
N ILE A 77 11.07 -2.83 0.66
CA ILE A 77 9.81 -2.49 1.31
C ILE A 77 8.80 -2.06 0.25
N ALA A 78 7.53 -2.43 0.46
CA ALA A 78 6.42 -1.97 -0.36
C ALA A 78 5.22 -1.62 0.53
N TYR A 79 4.41 -0.65 0.08
CA TYR A 79 3.21 -0.21 0.79
C TYR A 79 1.96 -0.51 -0.04
N SER A 80 0.98 -1.15 0.58
CA SER A 80 -0.36 -1.34 0.02
C SER A 80 -1.29 -0.25 0.52
N ALA A 81 -1.63 0.70 -0.36
CA ALA A 81 -2.58 1.76 -0.04
C ALA A 81 -4.00 1.23 0.25
N LEU A 82 -4.39 0.11 -0.39
CA LEU A 82 -5.69 -0.50 -0.18
C LEU A 82 -5.79 -1.21 1.18
N GLU A 83 -4.70 -1.82 1.63
CA GLU A 83 -4.67 -2.59 2.88
C GLU A 83 -4.13 -1.79 4.06
N HIS A 84 -3.60 -0.59 3.82
CA HIS A 84 -2.91 0.25 4.80
C HIS A 84 -1.79 -0.51 5.54
N LYS A 85 -1.02 -1.31 4.79
CA LYS A 85 0.02 -2.18 5.32
C LYS A 85 1.32 -2.05 4.55
N PHE A 86 2.42 -2.20 5.27
CA PHE A 86 3.73 -2.44 4.68
C PHE A 86 4.01 -3.93 4.57
N TYR A 87 4.86 -4.24 3.60
CA TYR A 87 5.53 -5.52 3.46
C TYR A 87 7.02 -5.25 3.33
N GLY A 88 7.83 -6.02 4.04
CA GLY A 88 9.28 -5.84 4.04
C GLY A 88 10.02 -7.16 4.11
N ILE A 89 11.12 -7.28 3.37
CA ILE A 89 12.07 -8.40 3.49
C ILE A 89 13.19 -7.97 4.43
N THR A 90 13.32 -8.64 5.57
CA THR A 90 14.36 -8.29 6.55
C THR A 90 15.75 -8.52 5.99
N TYR A 91 16.70 -7.65 6.37
CA TYR A 91 18.05 -7.73 5.84
C TYR A 91 18.81 -8.96 6.35
N TYR A 92 18.79 -9.20 7.67
CA TYR A 92 19.60 -10.23 8.31
C TYR A 92 18.93 -11.59 8.44
N THR A 93 17.60 -11.64 8.64
CA THR A 93 16.89 -12.89 8.94
C THR A 93 16.24 -13.53 7.73
N ALA A 94 16.16 -12.84 6.60
CA ALA A 94 15.48 -13.31 5.39
C ALA A 94 14.02 -13.72 5.68
N GLU A 95 13.27 -12.81 6.31
CA GLU A 95 11.86 -13.00 6.65
C GLU A 95 11.02 -11.97 5.91
N LEU A 96 9.89 -12.41 5.33
CA LEU A 96 8.86 -11.52 4.83
C LEU A 96 7.94 -11.12 5.98
N MET A 97 7.92 -9.83 6.28
CA MET A 97 7.19 -9.23 7.39
C MET A 97 6.08 -8.32 6.87
N THR A 98 5.04 -8.12 7.69
CA THR A 98 4.00 -7.12 7.46
C THR A 98 3.61 -6.40 8.75
N TRP A 99 3.20 -5.15 8.62
CA TRP A 99 2.68 -4.35 9.73
C TRP A 99 1.74 -3.26 9.19
N GLU A 100 0.85 -2.79 10.05
CA GLU A 100 -0.10 -1.72 9.71
C GLU A 100 0.58 -0.35 9.71
N PHE A 101 0.16 0.50 8.77
CA PHE A 101 0.54 1.90 8.74
C PHE A 101 -0.54 2.73 9.43
N ASN A 102 -0.16 3.43 10.50
CA ASN A 102 -1.04 4.37 11.17
C ASN A 102 -0.33 5.70 11.40
N THR A 103 -0.69 6.70 10.58
CA THR A 103 -0.14 8.07 10.65
C THR A 103 -0.46 8.81 11.94
N SER A 104 -1.46 8.37 12.70
CA SER A 104 -1.78 8.98 14.01
C SER A 104 -1.01 8.37 15.18
N ALA A 105 -0.32 7.24 14.96
CA ALA A 105 0.25 6.41 16.01
C ALA A 105 1.78 6.24 15.90
N PHE A 106 2.48 7.21 15.32
CA PHE A 106 3.94 7.22 15.19
C PHE A 106 4.69 7.05 16.53
N SER A 107 4.02 7.26 17.67
CA SER A 107 4.56 7.05 19.02
C SER A 107 4.44 5.61 19.54
N THR A 108 3.77 4.70 18.82
CA THR A 108 3.60 3.31 19.23
C THR A 108 4.44 2.38 18.35
N LYS A 109 5.16 1.44 18.97
CA LYS A 109 5.88 0.39 18.24
C LYS A 109 4.86 -0.43 17.44
N PRO A 110 5.03 -0.58 16.11
CA PRO A 110 4.07 -1.33 15.31
C PRO A 110 4.12 -2.82 15.68
N ASN A 111 3.00 -3.49 15.47
CA ASN A 111 2.92 -4.93 15.61
C ASN A 111 3.41 -5.60 14.33
N PHE A 112 4.68 -5.99 14.31
CA PHE A 112 5.26 -6.73 13.20
C PHE A 112 4.80 -8.18 13.21
N VAL A 113 4.30 -8.64 12.07
CA VAL A 113 3.88 -10.02 11.87
C VAL A 113 4.76 -10.65 10.80
N LYS A 114 5.39 -11.77 11.14
CA LYS A 114 6.09 -12.61 10.17
C LYS A 114 5.06 -13.35 9.31
N ILE A 115 5.18 -13.22 8.00
CA ILE A 115 4.37 -13.97 7.03
C ILE A 115 5.05 -15.31 6.76
N VAL A 116 6.32 -15.27 6.32
CA VAL A 116 7.05 -16.48 5.92
C VAL A 116 8.55 -16.23 5.92
N ASP A 117 9.34 -17.29 6.05
CA ASP A 117 10.76 -17.31 5.70
C ASP A 117 10.93 -17.24 4.18
N VAL A 118 11.89 -16.44 3.72
CA VAL A 118 12.27 -16.32 2.32
C VAL A 118 13.72 -16.74 2.13
N ASP A 119 14.15 -16.94 0.89
CA ASP A 119 15.57 -17.20 0.60
C ASP A 119 16.42 -15.99 1.00
N ILE A 120 17.67 -16.22 1.37
CA ILE A 120 18.60 -15.15 1.72
C ILE A 120 18.87 -14.20 0.54
N ALA A 121 18.72 -14.68 -0.70
CA ALA A 121 18.82 -13.90 -1.92
C ALA A 121 17.52 -13.16 -2.27
N ALA A 122 16.48 -13.24 -1.42
CA ALA A 122 15.21 -12.56 -1.67
C ALA A 122 15.38 -11.04 -1.66
N THR A 123 14.90 -10.39 -2.73
CA THR A 123 15.04 -8.95 -2.99
C THR A 123 13.82 -8.44 -3.75
N GLU A 124 13.68 -7.11 -3.81
CA GLU A 124 12.71 -6.38 -4.65
C GLU A 124 11.25 -6.81 -4.48
N LEU A 125 10.52 -6.12 -3.60
CA LEU A 125 9.08 -6.30 -3.45
C LEU A 125 8.31 -5.46 -4.48
N CYS A 126 7.31 -6.07 -5.11
CA CYS A 126 6.37 -5.36 -5.97
C CYS A 126 4.93 -5.79 -5.67
N ILE A 127 4.01 -4.83 -5.61
CA ILE A 127 2.59 -5.07 -5.32
C ILE A 127 1.78 -4.92 -6.60
N ASP A 128 1.02 -5.96 -6.93
CA ASP A 128 -0.10 -5.85 -7.84
C ASP A 128 -1.36 -5.54 -7.03
N TRP A 129 -1.69 -4.25 -6.99
CA TRP A 129 -2.83 -3.74 -6.24
C TRP A 129 -4.17 -4.07 -6.88
N VAL A 130 -4.20 -4.46 -8.16
CA VAL A 130 -5.45 -4.86 -8.86
C VAL A 130 -5.76 -6.31 -8.56
N ALA A 131 -4.80 -7.20 -8.81
CA ALA A 131 -4.98 -8.64 -8.61
C ALA A 131 -4.71 -9.09 -7.17
N ARG A 132 -4.31 -8.17 -6.28
CA ARG A 132 -4.03 -8.40 -4.86
C ARG A 132 -2.94 -9.45 -4.64
N ASN A 133 -1.80 -9.26 -5.30
CA ASN A 133 -0.64 -10.14 -5.16
C ASN A 133 0.61 -9.35 -4.77
N LEU A 134 1.46 -9.96 -3.95
CA LEU A 134 2.79 -9.47 -3.65
C LEU A 134 3.81 -10.36 -4.35
N TYR A 135 4.76 -9.75 -5.02
CA TYR A 135 5.83 -10.44 -5.74
C TYR A 135 7.18 -10.09 -5.14
N TRP A 136 8.11 -11.04 -5.21
CA TRP A 136 9.52 -10.79 -4.93
C TRP A 136 10.42 -11.63 -5.83
N VAL A 137 11.66 -11.19 -5.95
CA VAL A 137 12.71 -11.99 -6.57
C VAL A 137 13.34 -12.88 -5.51
N ASP A 138 13.43 -14.16 -5.79
CA ASP A 138 14.24 -15.14 -5.06
C ASP A 138 15.31 -15.67 -6.03
N TYR A 139 16.44 -14.96 -6.09
CA TYR A 139 17.60 -15.24 -6.96
C TYR A 139 17.27 -15.33 -8.47
N ARG A 140 16.78 -16.50 -8.91
CA ARG A 140 16.41 -16.81 -10.31
C ARG A 140 14.92 -17.12 -10.44
N LYS A 141 14.13 -16.80 -9.43
CA LYS A 141 12.69 -17.08 -9.37
C LYS A 141 11.95 -15.78 -9.11
N ILE A 142 10.80 -15.64 -9.76
CA ILE A 142 9.79 -14.68 -9.35
C ILE A 142 8.78 -15.45 -8.52
N MET A 143 8.63 -15.02 -7.28
CA MET A 143 7.71 -15.58 -6.31
C MET A 143 6.46 -14.70 -6.26
N LYS A 144 5.32 -15.32 -5.96
CA LYS A 144 4.02 -14.66 -5.86
C LYS A 144 3.32 -15.11 -4.59
N LEU A 145 2.84 -14.18 -3.78
CA LEU A 145 1.99 -14.39 -2.60
C LEU A 145 0.61 -13.78 -2.86
N ASP A 146 -0.42 -14.55 -2.55
CA ASP A 146 -1.83 -14.12 -2.62
C ASP A 146 -2.23 -13.34 -1.36
N LEU A 147 -2.51 -12.03 -1.52
CA LEU A 147 -2.87 -11.16 -0.41
C LEU A 147 -4.32 -11.35 0.05
N ILE A 148 -5.21 -11.87 -0.79
CA ILE A 148 -6.59 -12.19 -0.41
C ILE A 148 -6.57 -13.38 0.56
N SER A 149 -5.84 -14.43 0.20
CA SER A 149 -5.64 -15.58 1.09
C SER A 149 -4.99 -15.17 2.40
N LEU A 150 -3.97 -14.29 2.35
CA LEU A 150 -3.29 -13.80 3.55
C LEU A 150 -4.25 -13.04 4.48
N GLN A 151 -5.16 -12.24 3.93
CA GLN A 151 -6.18 -11.52 4.71
C GLN A 151 -7.14 -12.47 5.44
N MET A 152 -7.32 -13.69 4.92
CA MET A 152 -8.09 -14.77 5.57
C MET A 152 -7.24 -15.63 6.53
N GLY A 153 -5.98 -15.25 6.77
CA GLY A 153 -5.04 -15.97 7.63
C GLY A 153 -4.35 -17.15 6.95
N ILE A 154 -4.45 -17.28 5.62
CA ILE A 154 -3.88 -18.39 4.86
C ILE A 154 -2.68 -17.87 4.05
N VAL A 155 -1.49 -18.37 4.37
CA VAL A 155 -0.26 -18.03 3.62
C VAL A 155 -0.17 -18.93 2.39
N LYS A 156 -0.40 -18.36 1.19
CA LYS A 156 -0.32 -19.07 -0.09
C LYS A 156 0.61 -18.35 -1.06
N TYR A 157 1.72 -18.98 -1.39
CA TYR A 157 2.69 -18.46 -2.34
C TYR A 157 3.29 -19.56 -3.23
N ASP A 158 3.75 -19.18 -4.41
CA ASP A 158 4.31 -20.08 -5.41
C ASP A 158 5.35 -19.38 -6.31
N THR A 159 6.15 -20.19 -7.01
CA THR A 159 7.07 -19.70 -8.04
C THR A 159 6.33 -19.58 -9.36
N ILE A 160 6.19 -18.36 -9.89
CA ILE A 160 5.50 -18.12 -11.16
C ILE A 160 6.43 -18.13 -12.37
N ARG A 161 7.73 -17.86 -12.16
CA ARG A 161 8.72 -17.85 -13.24
C ARG A 161 10.09 -18.22 -12.73
N LYS A 162 10.84 -18.97 -13.54
CA LYS A 162 12.27 -19.21 -13.36
C LYS A 162 13.04 -18.59 -14.51
N THR A 163 14.20 -18.02 -14.24
CA THR A 163 15.09 -17.41 -15.23
C THR A 163 16.44 -18.09 -15.26
N ASN A 164 17.09 -18.10 -16.43
CA ASN A 164 18.42 -18.67 -16.58
C ASN A 164 19.52 -17.74 -16.04
N GLY A 165 19.24 -16.43 -15.96
CA GLY A 165 20.11 -15.41 -15.37
C GLY A 165 19.56 -14.89 -14.05
N ASN A 166 20.43 -14.23 -13.28
CA ASN A 166 20.07 -13.57 -12.03
C ASN A 166 19.09 -12.43 -12.31
N LEU A 167 18.04 -12.34 -11.50
CA LEU A 167 17.12 -11.21 -11.51
C LEU A 167 17.54 -10.25 -10.42
N PHE A 168 17.65 -8.97 -10.77
CA PHE A 168 18.02 -7.91 -9.83
C PHE A 168 16.91 -6.90 -9.62
N SER A 169 15.97 -6.79 -10.56
CA SER A 169 14.80 -5.92 -10.46
C SER A 169 13.70 -6.38 -11.40
N PHE A 170 12.46 -6.04 -11.04
CA PHE A 170 11.29 -6.17 -11.90
C PHE A 170 10.23 -5.16 -11.43
N ASN A 171 9.24 -4.90 -12.27
CA ASN A 171 8.10 -4.06 -11.92
C ASN A 171 6.83 -4.66 -12.49
N VAL A 172 5.73 -4.54 -11.77
CA VAL A 172 4.42 -4.95 -12.25
C VAL A 172 3.73 -3.73 -12.87
N LEU A 173 3.07 -3.94 -14.01
CA LEU A 173 2.11 -3.01 -14.59
C LEU A 173 0.71 -3.64 -14.51
N PRO A 174 0.01 -3.50 -13.36
CA PRO A 174 -1.25 -4.21 -13.11
C PRO A 174 -2.32 -3.96 -14.16
N SER A 175 -2.41 -2.74 -14.68
CA SER A 175 -3.42 -2.34 -15.66
C SER A 175 -3.30 -3.04 -17.01
N LYS A 176 -2.13 -3.60 -17.33
CA LYS A 176 -1.89 -4.37 -18.55
C LYS A 176 -1.56 -5.84 -18.28
N GLY A 177 -1.51 -6.25 -17.01
CA GLY A 177 -1.14 -7.61 -16.60
C GLY A 177 0.32 -7.98 -16.94
N TYR A 178 1.22 -7.00 -17.01
CA TYR A 178 2.65 -7.26 -17.26
C TYR A 178 3.45 -7.28 -15.97
N ILE A 179 4.50 -8.12 -15.96
CA ILE A 179 5.53 -8.27 -14.93
C ILE A 179 6.88 -8.33 -15.63
#